data_AF-A0A1Q5PSY1-F1
#
_entry.id   AF-A0A1Q5PSY1-F1
#
_cell.length_a   1.000
_cell.length_b   1.000
_cell.length_c   1.000
_cell.angle_alpha   90.00
_cell.angle_beta   90.00
_cell.angle_gamma   90.00
#
_symmetry.space_group_name_H-M   'P 1'
#
loop_
_entity.id
_entity.type
_entity.pdbx_description
1 polymer ?
#
loop_
_entity_poly.entity_id
_entity_poly.type
_entity_poly.pdbx_seq_one_letter_code
_entity_poly.pdbx_strand_id
1 'polypeptide(L)'
;MLFGRSESAEEVEHQIEALRQLVQEQAATIRDLQSQLDMQAEAAESVYHPDFEVNAEEAAMARAGDPVGAIKAYRMRTGRTLTESKAAIDTIK
;
A
#
# COMPACT_ATOMS: atom_id res chain seq x y z
N MET A 1 49.67 -24.16 -26.34
CA MET A 1 49.16 -22.81 -26.02
C MET A 1 47.85 -22.99 -25.26
N LEU A 2 47.81 -22.71 -23.95
CA LEU A 2 46.67 -22.97 -23.05
C LEU A 2 46.17 -21.70 -22.32
N PHE A 3 46.56 -20.51 -22.78
CA PHE A 3 46.32 -19.24 -22.08
C PHE A 3 44.93 -18.61 -22.30
N GLY A 4 44.14 -19.08 -23.28
CA GLY A 4 42.81 -18.50 -23.58
C GLY A 4 41.65 -19.03 -22.73
N ARG A 5 41.84 -20.15 -21.99
CA ARG A 5 40.78 -20.76 -21.17
C ARG A 5 40.79 -20.27 -19.72
N SER A 6 41.92 -19.77 -19.24
CA SER A 6 42.05 -19.13 -17.92
C SER A 6 41.44 -17.74 -17.91
N GLU A 7 41.67 -16.95 -18.95
CA GLU A 7 41.13 -15.58 -19.07
C GLU A 7 39.59 -15.58 -19.09
N SER A 8 38.98 -16.53 -19.82
CA SER A 8 37.51 -16.72 -19.82
C SER A 8 36.94 -17.23 -18.50
N ALA A 9 37.73 -17.94 -17.69
CA ALA A 9 37.28 -18.45 -16.40
C ALA A 9 37.29 -17.36 -15.33
N GLU A 10 38.34 -16.53 -15.32
CA GLU A 10 38.44 -15.36 -14.45
C GLU A 10 37.33 -14.34 -14.73
N GLU A 11 36.99 -14.12 -16.00
CA GLU A 11 35.90 -13.22 -16.39
C GLU A 11 34.53 -13.71 -15.90
N VAL A 12 34.28 -15.03 -15.98
CA VAL A 12 33.07 -15.65 -15.43
C VAL A 12 33.03 -15.56 -13.90
N GLU A 13 34.14 -15.76 -13.22
CA GLU A 13 34.22 -15.62 -11.75
C GLU A 13 33.95 -14.17 -11.31
N HIS A 14 34.53 -13.19 -12.01
CA HIS A 14 34.24 -11.77 -11.79
C HIS A 14 32.77 -11.45 -12.03
N GLN A 15 32.16 -12.03 -13.07
CA GLN A 15 30.76 -11.81 -13.36
C GLN A 15 29.83 -12.46 -12.31
N ILE A 16 30.18 -13.64 -11.80
CA ILE A 16 29.46 -14.29 -10.70
C ILE A 16 29.54 -13.42 -9.43
N GLU A 17 30.72 -12.87 -9.13
CA GLU A 17 30.88 -12.03 -7.94
C GLU A 17 30.12 -10.70 -8.07
N ALA A 18 30.15 -10.07 -9.23
CA ALA A 18 29.36 -8.86 -9.51
C ALA A 18 27.85 -9.14 -9.37
N LEU A 19 27.37 -10.28 -9.87
CA LEU A 19 25.96 -10.67 -9.71
C LEU A 19 25.60 -10.94 -8.26
N ARG A 20 26.49 -11.56 -7.47
CA ARG A 20 26.28 -11.77 -6.04
C ARG A 20 26.19 -10.46 -5.27
N GLN A 21 27.06 -9.50 -5.58
CA GLN A 21 27.01 -8.17 -4.99
C GLN A 21 25.69 -7.46 -5.33
N LEU A 22 25.26 -7.52 -6.59
CA LEU A 22 23.99 -6.95 -7.01
C LEU A 22 22.80 -7.59 -6.29
N VAL A 23 22.79 -8.92 -6.14
CA VAL A 23 21.74 -9.63 -5.39
C VAL A 23 21.74 -9.20 -3.91
N GLN A 24 22.91 -9.01 -3.30
CA GLN A 24 23.00 -8.54 -1.91
C GLN A 24 22.46 -7.11 -1.75
N GLU A 25 22.77 -6.22 -2.69
CA GLU A 25 22.26 -4.85 -2.70
C GLU A 25 20.75 -4.79 -2.90
N GLN A 26 20.23 -5.59 -3.84
CA GLN A 26 18.79 -5.73 -4.05
C GLN A 26 18.09 -6.28 -2.81
N ALA A 27 18.65 -7.29 -2.15
CA ALA A 27 18.09 -7.84 -0.92
C ALA A 27 18.07 -6.83 0.24
N ALA A 28 19.09 -5.96 0.34
CA ALA A 28 19.11 -4.88 1.30
C ALA A 28 18.00 -3.85 1.02
N THR A 29 17.83 -3.48 -0.26
CA THR A 29 16.77 -2.56 -0.70
C THR A 29 15.39 -3.13 -0.42
N ILE A 30 15.15 -4.40 -0.73
CA ILE A 30 13.88 -5.07 -0.46
C ILE A 30 13.56 -5.05 1.04
N ARG A 31 14.55 -5.34 1.89
CA ARG A 31 14.36 -5.32 3.35
C ARG A 31 14.01 -3.92 3.87
N ASP A 32 14.66 -2.89 3.35
CA ASP A 32 14.35 -1.51 3.73
C ASP A 32 12.93 -1.12 3.31
N LEU A 33 12.55 -1.43 2.05
CA LEU A 33 11.20 -1.20 1.56
C LEU A 33 10.14 -1.97 2.38
N GLN A 34 10.43 -3.20 2.78
CA GLN A 34 9.54 -3.97 3.67
C GLN A 34 9.38 -3.28 5.02
N SER A 35 10.47 -2.82 5.65
CA SER A 35 10.39 -2.07 6.90
C SER A 35 9.59 -0.77 6.76
N GLN A 36 9.73 -0.07 5.63
CA GLN A 36 8.92 1.12 5.33
C GLN A 36 7.43 0.78 5.21
N LEU A 37 7.11 -0.32 4.52
CA LEU A 37 5.73 -0.78 4.39
C LEU A 37 5.14 -1.22 5.72
N ASP A 38 5.90 -1.89 6.58
CA ASP A 38 5.44 -2.28 7.93
C ASP A 38 5.15 -1.05 8.79
N MET A 39 6.04 -0.04 8.79
CA MET A 39 5.80 1.23 9.49
C MET A 39 4.56 1.96 8.95
N GLN A 40 4.35 1.93 7.64
CA GLN A 40 3.15 2.49 7.02
C GLN A 40 1.90 1.69 7.35
N ALA A 41 1.98 0.36 7.43
CA ALA A 41 0.89 -0.51 7.81
C ALA A 41 0.47 -0.26 9.27
N GLU A 42 1.43 -0.14 10.20
CA GLU A 42 1.14 0.23 11.60
C GLU A 42 0.50 1.63 11.70
N ALA A 43 1.00 2.59 10.93
CA ALA A 43 0.43 3.93 10.85
C ALA A 43 -0.99 3.92 10.25
N ALA A 44 -1.22 3.08 9.24
CA ALA A 44 -2.52 2.93 8.59
C ALA A 44 -3.51 2.13 9.45
N GLU A 45 -3.07 1.12 10.20
CA GLU A 45 -3.92 0.30 11.08
C GLU A 45 -4.41 1.13 12.28
N SER A 46 -3.63 2.13 12.72
CA SER A 46 -4.10 3.16 13.65
C SER A 46 -5.19 4.09 13.08
N VAL A 47 -5.40 4.11 11.76
CA VAL A 47 -6.36 5.01 11.06
C VAL A 47 -7.48 4.21 10.37
N TYR A 48 -7.27 2.92 10.10
CA TYR A 48 -8.22 1.99 9.51
C TYR A 48 -9.17 1.46 10.59
N HIS A 49 -10.22 2.22 10.83
CA HIS A 49 -11.38 1.68 11.54
C HIS A 49 -12.44 1.34 10.48
N PRO A 50 -12.81 0.05 10.34
CA PRO A 50 -13.88 -0.37 9.43
C PRO A 50 -15.22 0.31 9.74
N ASP A 51 -15.38 0.84 10.96
CA ASP A 51 -16.51 1.67 11.34
C ASP A 51 -16.56 3.02 10.60
N PHE A 52 -15.49 3.48 9.95
CA PHE A 52 -15.47 4.75 9.18
C PHE A 52 -15.57 4.56 7.67
N GLU A 53 -15.64 3.32 7.16
CA GLU A 53 -15.97 3.11 5.76
C GLU A 53 -17.47 3.28 5.54
N VAL A 54 -17.86 3.84 4.39
CA VAL A 54 -19.27 3.94 4.00
C VAL A 54 -19.76 2.57 3.57
N ASN A 55 -20.85 2.11 4.18
CA ASN A 55 -21.38 0.79 3.89
C ASN A 55 -22.16 0.77 2.55
N ALA A 56 -22.54 -0.42 2.09
CA ALA A 56 -23.24 -0.60 0.82
C ALA A 56 -24.59 0.14 0.76
N GLU A 57 -25.28 0.27 1.90
CA GLU A 57 -26.59 0.92 1.99
C GLU A 57 -26.48 2.45 1.91
N GLU A 58 -25.56 3.04 2.67
CA GLU A 58 -25.18 4.46 2.63
C GLU A 58 -24.71 4.86 1.22
N ALA A 59 -23.89 4.02 0.59
CA ALA A 59 -23.42 4.24 -0.78
C ALA A 59 -24.57 4.12 -1.80
N ALA A 60 -25.53 3.20 -1.60
CA ALA A 60 -26.70 3.10 -2.45
C ALA A 60 -27.61 4.33 -2.33
N MET A 61 -27.83 4.84 -1.11
CA MET A 61 -28.57 6.09 -0.88
C MET A 61 -27.92 7.29 -1.57
N ALA A 62 -26.59 7.44 -1.44
CA ALA A 62 -25.85 8.51 -2.09
C ALA A 62 -25.97 8.46 -3.63
N ARG A 63 -25.82 7.27 -4.22
CA ARG A 63 -25.97 7.06 -5.68
C ARG A 63 -27.40 7.20 -6.18
N ALA A 64 -28.39 6.88 -5.34
CA ALA A 64 -29.80 7.07 -5.64
C ALA A 64 -30.25 8.55 -5.56
N GLY A 65 -29.34 9.48 -5.22
CA GLY A 65 -29.65 10.91 -5.13
C GLY A 65 -30.20 11.34 -3.77
N ASP A 66 -30.08 10.52 -2.73
CA ASP A 66 -30.40 10.87 -1.33
C ASP A 66 -29.12 11.00 -0.48
N PRO A 67 -28.30 12.06 -0.68
CA PRO A 67 -27.09 12.28 0.10
C PRO A 67 -27.41 12.61 1.57
N VAL A 68 -28.59 13.16 1.86
CA VAL A 68 -28.98 13.53 3.24
C VAL A 68 -29.27 12.28 4.07
N GLY A 69 -30.00 11.31 3.50
CA GLY A 69 -30.21 10.00 4.10
C GLY A 69 -28.91 9.25 4.33
N ALA A 70 -28.03 9.23 3.32
CA ALA A 70 -26.70 8.61 3.40
C ALA A 70 -25.84 9.21 4.53
N ILE A 71 -25.74 10.54 4.61
CA ILE A 71 -24.99 11.24 5.65
C ILE A 71 -25.60 10.97 7.04
N LYS A 72 -26.93 10.90 7.16
CA LYS A 72 -27.60 10.61 8.43
C LYS A 72 -27.31 9.19 8.91
N ALA A 73 -27.42 8.20 8.03
CA ALA A 73 -27.12 6.80 8.35
C ALA A 73 -25.66 6.62 8.80
N TYR A 74 -24.72 7.19 8.02
CA TYR A 74 -23.30 7.19 8.35
C TYR A 74 -23.02 7.84 9.71
N ARG A 75 -23.63 9.00 10.02
CA ARG A 75 -23.48 9.65 11.33
C ARG A 75 -24.00 8.82 12.48
N MET A 76 -25.16 8.18 12.32
CA MET A 76 -25.76 7.38 13.38
C MET A 76 -24.92 6.16 13.70
N ARG A 77 -24.24 5.58 12.70
CA ARG A 77 -23.37 4.42 12.86
C ARG A 77 -21.98 4.81 13.41
N THR A 78 -21.38 5.87 12.87
CA THR A 78 -19.98 6.23 13.14
C THR A 78 -19.80 7.23 14.29
N GLY A 79 -20.86 7.92 14.72
CA GLY A 79 -20.80 8.99 15.71
C GLY A 79 -20.09 10.26 15.25
N ARG A 80 -19.73 10.35 13.96
CA ARG A 80 -18.93 11.44 13.39
C ARG A 80 -19.69 12.76 13.28
N THR A 81 -18.92 13.84 13.17
CA THR A 81 -19.48 15.16 12.93
C THR A 81 -20.11 15.25 11.54
N LEU A 82 -21.03 16.19 11.37
CA LEU A 82 -21.70 16.38 10.08
C LEU A 82 -20.72 16.64 8.93
N THR A 83 -19.64 17.38 9.20
CA THR A 83 -18.60 17.70 8.22
C THR A 83 -17.84 16.45 7.77
N GLU A 84 -17.42 15.62 8.72
CA GLU A 84 -16.71 14.36 8.41
C GLU A 84 -17.59 13.38 7.65
N SER A 85 -18.87 13.28 8.04
CA SER A 85 -19.82 12.38 7.36
C SER A 85 -20.17 12.86 5.97
N LYS A 86 -20.29 14.18 5.76
CA LYS A 86 -20.44 14.73 4.42
C LYS A 86 -19.22 14.43 3.56
N ALA A 87 -18.01 14.62 4.09
CA ALA A 87 -16.78 14.31 3.36
C ALA A 87 -16.70 12.83 2.97
N ALA A 88 -17.07 11.92 3.87
CA ALA A 88 -17.09 10.48 3.59
C ALA A 88 -18.11 10.07 2.52
N ILE A 89 -19.31 10.68 2.51
CA ILE A 89 -20.33 10.39 1.49
C ILE A 89 -20.01 11.05 0.14
N ASP A 90 -19.41 12.24 0.14
CA ASP A 90 -19.06 12.98 -1.08
C ASP A 90 -18.00 12.26 -1.93
N THR A 91 -17.16 11.38 -1.37
CA THR A 91 -16.17 10.59 -2.13
C THR A 91 -16.80 9.49 -3.00
N ILE A 92 -18.08 9.17 -2.80
CA ILE A 92 -18.78 8.08 -3.48
C ILE A 92 -19.56 8.57 -4.70
N LYS A 93 -19.81 9.88 -4.74
CA LYS A 93 -20.65 10.55 -5.74
C LYS A 93 -20.06 10.45 -7.15
#